data_AF-A0A1J3C7K0-F1
#
_entry.id   AF-A0A1J3C7K0-F1
#
_cell.length_a   1.000
_cell.length_b   1.000
_cell.length_c   1.000
_cell.angle_alpha   90.00
_cell.angle_beta   90.00
_cell.angle_gamma   90.00
#
_symmetry.space_group_name_H-M   'P 1'
#
loop_
_entity.id
_entity.type
_entity.pdbx_description
1 polymer ?
#
loop_
_entity_poly.entity_id
_entity_poly.type
_entity_poly.pdbx_seq_one_letter_code
_entity_poly.pdbx_strand_id
1 'polypeptide(L)'
;ALNLRELNSSSCLWLRVSHSEWTNFALQSMENGFPCIAGKASENALLSLNKDSNIEPESDEYSEISDAAEKVRRLRDSAASLTSAHSVQAQGAEYLRSKELRILRRQTRPVKNSDCTGSNLFRDGINKRNERMLQHLRSIQMFRDLEPDLRCV
;
A
#
# COMPACT_ATOMS: atom_id res chain seq x y z
N ALA A 1 15.24 17.24 -8.92
CA ALA A 1 16.52 17.96 -9.08
C ALA A 1 17.72 17.13 -8.63
N LEU A 2 17.78 16.61 -7.40
CA LEU A 2 18.94 15.86 -6.89
C LEU A 2 19.31 14.61 -7.70
N ASN A 3 18.34 13.82 -8.15
CA ASN A 3 18.61 12.65 -9.00
C ASN A 3 19.32 13.01 -10.32
N LEU A 4 18.93 14.13 -10.94
CA LEU A 4 19.54 14.59 -12.18
C LEU A 4 20.97 15.09 -11.95
N ARG A 5 21.20 15.78 -10.82
CA ARG A 5 22.54 16.20 -10.38
C ARG A 5 23.44 14.98 -10.18
N GLU A 6 22.99 13.99 -9.42
CA GLU A 6 23.75 12.77 -9.15
C GLU A 6 24.04 11.95 -10.43
N LEU A 7 23.10 11.88 -11.37
CA LEU A 7 23.31 11.22 -12.67
C LEU A 7 24.44 11.89 -13.48
N ASN A 8 24.50 13.22 -13.45
CA ASN A 8 25.50 14.01 -14.18
C ASN A 8 26.83 14.17 -13.42
N SER A 9 26.93 13.62 -12.21
CA SER A 9 28.13 13.72 -11.36
C SER A 9 29.35 13.02 -11.98
N SER A 10 29.13 12.01 -12.82
CA SER A 10 30.17 11.30 -13.57
C SER A 10 30.91 12.21 -14.54
N SER A 11 30.20 13.15 -15.17
CA SER A 11 30.79 14.15 -16.07
C SER A 11 31.27 15.38 -15.32
N CYS A 12 30.70 15.67 -14.14
CA CYS A 12 31.02 16.89 -13.40
C CYS A 12 30.90 16.71 -11.88
N LEU A 13 32.04 16.65 -11.19
CA LEU A 13 32.12 16.33 -9.76
C LEU A 13 31.37 17.31 -8.84
N TRP A 14 31.29 18.60 -9.17
CA TRP A 14 30.49 19.60 -8.44
C TRP A 14 28.98 19.31 -8.41
N LEU A 15 28.47 18.41 -9.27
CA LEU A 15 27.08 17.98 -9.25
C LEU A 15 26.84 16.80 -8.30
N ARG A 16 27.91 16.20 -7.74
CA ARG A 16 27.80 15.14 -6.75
C ARG A 16 26.96 15.63 -5.57
N VAL A 17 26.00 14.81 -5.17
CA VAL A 17 25.11 15.13 -4.05
C VAL A 17 25.67 14.47 -2.80
N SER A 18 25.88 15.25 -1.74
CA SER A 18 26.41 14.72 -0.48
C SER A 18 25.37 13.87 0.27
N HIS A 19 25.83 12.99 1.16
CA HIS A 19 24.93 12.24 2.04
C HIS A 19 24.07 13.17 2.91
N SER A 20 24.62 14.32 3.34
CA SER A 20 23.90 15.31 4.13
C SER A 20 22.78 16.00 3.33
N GLU A 21 23.01 16.33 2.05
CA GLU A 21 21.97 16.85 1.15
C GLU A 21 20.84 15.83 0.98
N TRP A 22 21.18 14.56 0.72
CA TRP A 22 20.18 13.49 0.58
C TRP A 22 19.38 13.28 1.87
N THR A 23 20.06 13.30 3.02
CA THR A 23 19.42 13.11 4.32
C THR A 23 18.46 14.25 4.65
N ASN A 24 18.86 15.49 4.39
CA ASN A 24 17.99 16.65 4.60
C ASN A 24 16.76 16.58 3.66
N PHE A 25 16.97 16.25 2.39
CA PHE A 25 15.87 16.07 1.45
C PHE A 25 14.91 14.95 1.86
N ALA A 26 15.43 13.84 2.42
CA ALA A 26 14.61 12.76 2.95
C ALA A 26 13.79 13.22 4.16
N LEU A 27 14.37 13.96 5.10
CA LEU A 27 13.68 14.50 6.26
C LEU A 27 12.55 15.45 5.85
N GLN A 28 12.85 16.40 4.97
CA GLN A 28 11.85 17.32 4.43
C GLN A 28 10.74 16.58 3.69
N SER A 29 11.05 15.52 2.94
CA SER A 29 10.04 14.70 2.28
C SER A 29 9.12 13.99 3.27
N MET A 30 9.65 13.53 4.42
CA MET A 30 8.84 12.94 5.49
C MET A 30 7.90 13.98 6.12
N GLU A 31 8.44 15.14 6.47
CA GLU A 31 7.67 16.24 7.08
C GLU A 31 6.53 16.72 6.17
N ASN A 32 6.75 16.67 4.86
CA ASN A 32 5.76 17.03 3.85
C ASN A 32 4.80 15.88 3.48
N GLY A 33 4.88 14.72 4.12
CA GLY A 33 3.95 13.60 3.91
C GLY A 33 4.22 12.75 2.67
N PHE A 34 5.47 12.73 2.17
CA PHE A 34 5.89 11.92 1.02
C PHE A 34 6.86 10.79 1.44
N PRO A 35 6.40 9.78 2.19
CA PRO A 35 7.28 8.74 2.73
C PRO A 35 7.96 7.90 1.64
N CYS A 36 7.30 7.63 0.49
CA CYS A 36 7.95 6.93 -0.62
C CYS A 36 9.18 7.69 -1.16
N ILE A 37 9.05 9.02 -1.29
CA ILE A 37 10.14 9.88 -1.79
C ILE A 37 11.26 9.94 -0.75
N ALA A 38 10.90 10.09 0.52
CA ALA A 38 11.85 10.04 1.62
C ALA A 38 12.64 8.73 1.67
N GLY A 39 11.97 7.58 1.49
CA GLY A 39 12.61 6.27 1.43
C GLY A 39 13.66 6.21 0.33
N LYS A 40 13.33 6.69 -0.88
CA LYS A 40 14.26 6.73 -2.01
C LYS A 40 15.45 7.67 -1.77
N ALA A 41 15.20 8.82 -1.15
CA ALA A 41 16.25 9.76 -0.79
C ALA A 41 17.20 9.17 0.27
N SER A 42 16.67 8.45 1.26
CA SER A 42 17.47 7.75 2.27
C SER A 42 18.32 6.63 1.67
N GLU A 43 17.83 5.90 0.66
CA GLU A 43 18.66 4.95 -0.10
C GLU A 43 19.84 5.64 -0.78
N ASN A 44 19.60 6.77 -1.45
CA ASN A 44 20.66 7.54 -2.09
C ASN A 44 21.68 8.09 -1.08
N ALA A 45 21.23 8.53 0.10
CA ALA A 45 22.12 8.96 1.20
C ALA A 45 23.07 7.83 1.64
N LEU A 46 22.56 6.61 1.80
CA LEU A 46 23.40 5.44 2.13
C LEU A 46 24.39 5.12 1.00
N LEU A 47 23.97 5.23 -0.25
CA LEU A 47 24.87 5.04 -1.40
C LEU A 47 25.99 6.08 -1.42
N SER A 48 25.70 7.35 -1.11
CA SER A 48 26.75 8.38 -1.01
C SER A 48 27.74 8.10 0.11
N LEU A 49 27.28 7.67 1.30
CA LEU A 49 28.17 7.30 2.42
C LEU A 49 29.14 6.17 2.04
N ASN A 50 28.65 5.14 1.35
CA ASN A 50 29.49 4.03 0.88
C ASN A 50 30.50 4.44 -0.21
N LYS A 51 30.17 5.47 -1.02
CA LYS A 51 31.11 6.01 -2.01
C LYS A 51 32.22 6.83 -1.34
N ASP A 52 31.89 7.51 -0.24
CA ASP A 52 32.82 8.34 0.52
C ASP A 52 33.80 7.47 1.34
N SER A 53 33.35 6.33 1.87
CA SER A 53 34.19 5.41 2.68
C SER A 53 35.29 4.65 1.92
N ASN A 54 35.36 4.75 0.58
CA ASN A 54 36.48 4.20 -0.21
C ASN A 54 37.74 5.10 -0.16
N ILE A 55 37.63 6.27 0.49
CA ILE A 55 38.74 7.15 0.81
C ILE A 55 39.12 6.81 2.25
N GLU A 56 40.37 6.39 2.49
CA GLU A 56 40.86 5.91 3.78
C GLU A 56 40.57 6.94 4.89
N PRO A 57 39.57 6.70 5.75
CA PRO A 57 39.12 7.70 6.71
C PRO A 57 39.93 7.60 8.01
N GLU A 58 40.16 8.74 8.66
CA GLU A 58 40.69 8.78 10.02
C GLU A 58 39.72 8.08 10.99
N SER A 59 40.23 7.51 12.09
CA SER A 59 39.44 6.69 13.04
C SER A 59 38.20 7.42 13.59
N ASP A 60 38.28 8.73 13.81
CA ASP A 60 37.17 9.54 14.33
C ASP A 60 36.09 9.78 13.26
N GLU A 61 36.49 9.94 12.00
CA GLU A 61 35.59 10.16 10.86
C GLU A 61 34.76 8.90 10.55
N TYR A 62 35.34 7.71 10.76
CA TYR A 62 34.61 6.45 10.61
C TYR A 62 33.45 6.31 11.61
N SER A 63 33.63 6.79 12.85
CA SER A 63 32.59 6.78 13.88
C SER A 63 31.41 7.68 13.50
N GLU A 64 31.69 8.88 12.97
CA GLU A 64 30.67 9.82 12.53
C GLU A 64 29.88 9.31 11.30
N ILE A 65 30.57 8.70 10.34
CA ILE A 65 29.96 8.06 9.16
C ILE A 65 29.03 6.91 9.57
N SER A 66 29.44 6.10 10.56
CA SER A 66 28.63 5.02 11.12
C SER A 66 27.33 5.54 11.76
N ASP A 67 27.44 6.60 12.57
CA ASP A 67 26.30 7.26 13.21
C ASP A 67 25.35 7.91 12.19
N ALA A 68 25.90 8.55 11.15
CA ALA A 68 25.12 9.09 10.04
C ALA A 68 24.37 7.97 9.30
N ALA A 69 25.03 6.86 9.00
CA ALA A 69 24.41 5.71 8.33
C ALA A 69 23.28 5.08 9.16
N GLU A 70 23.43 4.99 10.49
CA GLU A 70 22.37 4.52 11.39
C GLU A 70 21.16 5.46 11.38
N LYS A 71 21.36 6.78 11.44
CA LYS A 71 20.27 7.76 11.35
C LYS A 71 19.51 7.65 10.03
N VAL A 72 20.22 7.51 8.92
CA VAL A 72 19.61 7.35 7.59
C VAL A 72 18.85 6.02 7.48
N ARG A 73 19.38 4.93 8.05
CA ARG A 73 18.67 3.63 8.10
C ARG A 73 17.34 3.74 8.85
N ARG A 74 17.34 4.36 10.04
CA ARG A 74 16.10 4.57 10.81
C ARG A 74 15.07 5.40 10.05
N LEU A 75 15.52 6.44 9.35
CA LEU A 75 14.65 7.27 8.51
C LEU A 75 14.03 6.47 7.37
N ARG A 76 14.84 5.66 6.66
CA ARG A 76 14.37 4.76 5.61
C ARG A 76 13.35 3.75 6.12
N ASP A 77 13.63 3.12 7.26
CA ASP A 77 12.75 2.10 7.83
C ASP A 77 11.41 2.72 8.26
N SER A 78 11.44 3.91 8.87
CA SER A 78 10.23 4.69 9.19
C SER A 78 9.42 5.05 7.94
N ALA A 79 10.10 5.48 6.88
CA ALA A 79 9.49 5.79 5.59
C ALA A 79 8.84 4.53 4.95
N ALA A 80 9.48 3.37 5.05
CA ALA A 80 8.94 2.11 4.57
C ALA A 80 7.70 1.67 5.37
N SER A 81 7.73 1.81 6.70
CA SER A 81 6.59 1.53 7.56
C SER A 81 5.38 2.41 7.20
N LEU A 82 5.57 3.72 7.04
CA LEU A 82 4.48 4.62 6.64
C LEU A 82 3.96 4.32 5.24
N THR A 83 4.86 4.07 4.29
CA THR A 83 4.48 3.70 2.91
C THR A 83 3.63 2.44 2.89
N SER A 84 4.02 1.40 3.64
CA SER A 84 3.25 0.16 3.72
C SER A 84 1.89 0.34 4.41
N ALA A 85 1.84 1.12 5.50
CA ALA A 85 0.60 1.43 6.22
C ALA A 85 -0.41 2.20 5.36
N HIS A 86 0.06 3.09 4.49
CA HIS A 86 -0.79 3.85 3.56
C HIS A 86 -0.99 3.18 2.20
N SER A 87 -0.58 1.93 2.04
CA SER A 87 -0.82 1.19 0.81
C SER A 87 -2.32 0.95 0.58
N VAL A 88 -2.72 0.86 -0.68
CA VAL A 88 -4.12 0.56 -1.08
C VAL A 88 -4.61 -0.73 -0.42
N GLN A 89 -3.73 -1.74 -0.31
CA GLN A 89 -4.05 -3.00 0.35
C GLN A 89 -4.29 -2.83 1.85
N ALA A 90 -3.42 -2.10 2.55
CA ALA A 90 -3.58 -1.83 3.98
C ALA A 90 -4.84 -1.01 4.28
N GLN A 91 -5.08 0.04 3.50
CA GLN A 91 -6.30 0.86 3.59
C GLN A 91 -7.56 0.06 3.27
N GLY A 92 -7.51 -0.83 2.27
CA GLY A 92 -8.60 -1.72 1.93
C GLY A 92 -8.92 -2.69 3.09
N ALA A 93 -7.90 -3.27 3.71
CA ALA A 93 -8.07 -4.14 4.86
C ALA A 93 -8.67 -3.40 6.06
N GLU A 94 -8.18 -2.20 6.37
CA GLU A 94 -8.71 -1.34 7.43
C GLU A 94 -10.18 -0.95 7.17
N TYR A 95 -10.50 -0.62 5.93
CA TYR A 95 -11.87 -0.33 5.52
C TYR A 95 -12.80 -1.54 5.73
N LEU A 96 -12.37 -2.74 5.36
CA LEU A 96 -13.15 -3.96 5.56
C LEU A 96 -13.39 -4.25 7.05
N ARG A 97 -12.36 -4.14 7.89
CA ARG A 97 -12.48 -4.26 9.36
C ARG A 97 -13.47 -3.24 9.92
N SER A 98 -13.36 -1.98 9.48
CA SER A 98 -14.28 -0.92 9.88
C SER A 98 -15.71 -1.18 9.42
N LYS A 99 -15.88 -1.73 8.22
CA LYS A 99 -17.19 -2.11 7.66
C LYS A 99 -17.83 -3.23 8.48
N GLU A 100 -17.08 -4.25 8.88
CA GLU A 100 -17.56 -5.33 9.76
C GLU A 100 -18.08 -4.77 11.09
N LEU A 101 -17.33 -3.88 11.73
CA LEU A 101 -17.76 -3.21 12.97
C LEU A 101 -19.04 -2.39 12.78
N ARG A 102 -19.19 -1.71 11.64
CA ARG A 102 -20.43 -0.96 11.32
C ARG A 102 -21.63 -1.89 11.14
N ILE A 103 -21.44 -3.07 10.56
CA ILE A 103 -22.49 -4.09 10.43
C ILE A 103 -22.89 -4.60 11.81
N LEU A 104 -21.94 -4.95 12.66
CA LEU A 104 -22.21 -5.42 14.02
C LEU A 104 -22.97 -4.37 14.85
N ARG A 105 -22.56 -3.09 14.77
CA ARG A 105 -23.25 -1.97 15.43
C ARG A 105 -24.70 -1.78 14.95
N ARG A 106 -25.01 -2.12 13.70
CA ARG A 106 -26.38 -2.07 13.17
C ARG A 106 -27.23 -3.22 13.70
N GLN A 107 -26.65 -4.41 13.85
CA GLN A 107 -27.34 -5.59 14.39
C GLN A 107 -27.62 -5.48 15.89
N THR A 108 -26.72 -4.84 16.64
CA THR A 108 -26.87 -4.61 18.10
C THR A 108 -27.76 -3.44 18.47
N ARG A 109 -28.16 -2.59 17.50
CA ARG A 109 -29.26 -1.66 17.74
C ARG A 109 -30.52 -2.47 17.95
N PRO A 110 -31.33 -2.19 19.00
CA PRO A 110 -32.63 -2.82 19.13
C PRO A 110 -33.38 -2.50 17.84
N VAL A 111 -33.68 -3.54 17.07
CA VAL A 111 -34.64 -3.45 16.00
C VAL A 111 -35.94 -3.12 16.71
N LYS A 112 -36.28 -1.84 16.83
CA LYS A 112 -37.69 -1.46 16.88
C LYS A 112 -38.24 -2.14 15.64
N ASN A 113 -39.06 -3.18 15.84
CA ASN A 113 -39.71 -3.94 14.78
C ASN A 113 -40.16 -2.92 13.75
N SER A 114 -39.40 -2.82 12.65
CA SER A 114 -39.71 -1.82 11.65
C SER A 114 -40.96 -2.35 11.00
N ASP A 115 -42.09 -1.71 11.27
CA ASP A 115 -43.32 -1.94 10.55
C ASP A 115 -42.96 -2.12 9.08
N CYS A 116 -43.47 -3.21 8.51
CA CYS A 116 -43.19 -3.70 7.18
C CYS A 116 -43.29 -2.55 6.16
N THR A 117 -42.17 -1.87 5.92
CA THR A 117 -42.13 -0.70 5.04
C THR A 117 -42.01 -1.22 3.61
N GLY A 118 -42.72 -0.62 2.65
CA GLY A 118 -42.73 -1.07 1.26
C GLY A 118 -41.32 -1.26 0.64
N SER A 119 -40.33 -0.50 1.10
CA SER A 119 -38.93 -0.66 0.70
C SER A 119 -38.31 -2.01 1.09
N ASN A 120 -38.68 -2.58 2.25
CA ASN A 120 -38.18 -3.88 2.68
C ASN A 120 -38.81 -5.00 1.84
N LEU A 121 -40.13 -4.93 1.62
CA LEU A 121 -40.84 -5.88 0.75
C LEU A 121 -40.32 -5.85 -0.69
N PHE A 122 -40.01 -4.67 -1.22
CA PHE A 122 -39.44 -4.54 -2.56
C PHE A 122 -38.07 -5.20 -2.66
N ARG A 123 -37.18 -4.95 -1.69
CA ARG A 123 -35.84 -5.58 -1.64
C ARG A 123 -35.93 -7.09 -1.46
N ASP A 124 -36.82 -7.57 -0.60
CA ASP A 124 -37.05 -9.01 -0.40
C ASP A 124 -37.62 -9.67 -1.66
N GLY A 125 -38.49 -8.96 -2.39
CA GLY A 125 -39.01 -9.40 -3.68
C GLY A 125 -37.91 -9.57 -4.74
N ILE A 126 -36.98 -8.61 -4.83
CA ILE A 126 -35.81 -8.70 -5.72
C ILE A 126 -34.94 -9.89 -5.32
N ASN A 127 -34.63 -10.05 -4.03
CA ASN A 127 -33.81 -11.14 -3.53
C ASN A 127 -34.43 -12.51 -3.84
N LYS A 128 -35.72 -12.70 -3.56
CA LYS A 128 -36.45 -13.95 -3.89
C LYS A 128 -36.50 -14.24 -5.39
N ARG A 129 -36.59 -13.21 -6.24
CA ARG A 129 -36.54 -13.39 -7.70
C ARG A 129 -35.15 -13.85 -8.13
N ASN A 130 -34.10 -13.21 -7.62
CA ASN A 130 -32.71 -13.54 -7.94
C ASN A 130 -32.34 -14.95 -7.49
N GLU A 131 -32.80 -15.36 -6.31
CA GLU A 131 -32.58 -16.70 -5.78
C GLU A 131 -33.25 -17.78 -6.66
N ARG A 132 -34.50 -17.56 -7.06
CA ARG A 132 -35.19 -18.47 -8.01
C ARG A 132 -34.48 -18.55 -9.35
N MET A 133 -34.02 -17.41 -9.88
CA MET A 133 -33.27 -17.37 -11.14
C MET A 133 -31.93 -18.11 -11.02
N LEU A 134 -31.22 -17.95 -9.90
CA LEU A 134 -29.97 -18.66 -9.64
C LEU A 134 -30.19 -20.17 -9.55
N GLN A 135 -31.23 -20.62 -8.86
CA GLN A 135 -31.59 -22.04 -8.78
C GLN A 135 -31.96 -22.60 -10.16
N HIS A 136 -32.71 -21.85 -10.96
CA HIS A 136 -33.07 -22.23 -12.33
C HIS A 136 -31.85 -22.38 -13.23
N LEU A 137 -30.91 -21.42 -13.20
CA LEU A 137 -29.68 -21.50 -13.97
C LEU A 137 -28.80 -22.69 -13.55
N ARG A 138 -28.68 -22.95 -12.24
CA ARG A 138 -27.96 -24.12 -11.72
C ARG A 138 -28.61 -25.44 -12.15
N SER A 139 -29.94 -25.48 -12.15
CA SER A 139 -30.72 -26.62 -12.62
C SER A 139 -30.49 -26.87 -14.11
N ILE A 140 -30.59 -25.83 -14.95
CA ILE A 140 -30.31 -25.92 -16.40
C ILE A 140 -28.88 -26.37 -16.66
N GLN A 141 -27.91 -25.87 -15.90
CA GLN A 141 -26.52 -26.26 -16.05
C GLN A 141 -26.31 -27.74 -15.73
N MET A 142 -26.91 -28.24 -14.65
CA MET A 142 -26.90 -29.67 -14.33
C MET A 142 -27.59 -30.54 -15.39
N PHE A 143 -28.69 -30.09 -15.99
CA PHE A 143 -29.34 -30.83 -17.09
C PHE A 143 -28.49 -30.88 -18.36
N ARG A 144 -27.74 -29.81 -18.65
CA ARG A 144 -26.81 -29.77 -19.80
C ARG A 144 -25.60 -30.69 -19.60
N ASP A 145 -25.20 -30.91 -18.36
CA ASP A 145 -24.07 -31.81 -18.02
C ASP A 145 -24.48 -33.30 -17.97
N LEU A 146 -25.79 -33.61 -17.93
CA LEU A 146 -26.32 -34.99 -17.93
C LEU A 146 -26.72 -35.52 -19.32
N GLU A 147 -26.82 -34.67 -20.33
CA GLU A 147 -27.16 -35.07 -21.70
C GLU A 147 -25.98 -34.75 -22.63
N PRO A 148 -25.02 -35.68 -22.83
CA PRO A 148 -24.01 -35.51 -23.85
C PRO A 148 -24.69 -35.67 -25.21
N ASP A 149 -24.84 -34.55 -25.91
CA ASP A 149 -25.10 -34.36 -27.35
C ASP A 149 -25.21 -35.70 -28.13
N LEU A 150 -26.41 -36.26 -28.22
CA LEU A 150 -26.75 -37.32 -29.19
C LEU A 150 -26.82 -36.67 -30.59
N ARG A 151 -25.66 -36.32 -31.14
CA ARG A 151 -25.53 -35.93 -32.55
C ARG A 151 -25.21 -37.15 -33.40
N CYS A 152 -26.26 -37.59 -34.09
CA CYS A 152 -26.31 -38.09 -35.46
C CYS A 152 -25.07 -38.82 -36.03
N VAL A 153 -25.25 -40.13 -36.27
CA VAL A 153 -24.59 -40.90 -37.34
C VAL A 153 -25.22 -40.54 -38.69
#